data_AF-A0A3G3K3Z6-F1
#
_entry.id   AF-A0A3G3K3Z6-F1
#
_cell.length_a   1.000
_cell.length_b   1.000
_cell.length_c   1.000
_cell.angle_alpha   90.00
_cell.angle_beta   90.00
_cell.angle_gamma   90.00
#
_symmetry.space_group_name_H-M   'P 1'
#
loop_
_entity.id
_entity.type
_entity.pdbx_description
1 polymer ?
#
loop_
_entity_poly.entity_id
_entity_poly.type
_entity_poly.pdbx_seq_one_letter_code
_entity_poly.pdbx_strand_id
1 'polypeptide(L)'
;MEARLNGIRYANPRRGLPHTEAKLRAREPVTVAFLGGSITEGYGAVDPDAGSWRALTEAYLEERFPLTVFNFVNAGVGGTNSALGAHRLQEHVFSGGAVDLLFVEFCVNDSEGRGHSEEDRIASIRGMEGIVRQCRRISPDTDIVFLYAADDKNRNERLPFYAAVHEEVAARYEIPSVNFVAGVFETVASGAKRWEQLAPDGVHPNDEGYSLYAGWLRDFLDRYLRPAAGAAAASEVEPLLPEPLVRDNFEFARTLGIREATSVDRMDWSGEAPIPLINWRYGPEHLYTEQAGAGITFEAEGRGAGLLLLCGPDTGIFEYSVDEGSFVPYNPFDAWCPGVYRPVLALFPFREERSVMRVTVRNADGKDERSIGNGLRILRLLAR
;
A
#
# COMPACT_ATOMS: atom_id res chain seq x y z
N MET A 1 26.35 19.69 -8.17
CA MET A 1 27.28 18.54 -8.13
C MET A 1 27.16 17.94 -6.75
N GLU A 2 26.07 17.22 -6.50
CA GLU A 2 25.80 16.65 -5.18
C GLU A 2 26.66 15.42 -4.94
N ALA A 3 27.24 15.39 -3.75
CA ALA A 3 28.17 14.39 -3.31
C ALA A 3 27.53 13.00 -3.38
N ARG A 4 28.20 12.10 -4.10
CA ARG A 4 27.94 10.67 -4.09
C ARG A 4 28.23 10.13 -2.68
N LEU A 5 27.27 10.19 -1.77
CA LEU A 5 27.32 9.36 -0.59
C LEU A 5 26.97 7.94 -1.05
N ASN A 6 27.99 7.09 -1.17
CA ASN A 6 27.94 5.62 -1.38
C ASN A 6 27.78 5.06 -2.80
N GLY A 7 27.71 5.89 -3.85
CA GLY A 7 28.01 5.45 -5.23
C GLY A 7 26.95 4.61 -5.96
N ILE A 8 25.78 4.34 -5.38
CA ILE A 8 24.62 3.77 -6.09
C ILE A 8 23.75 4.93 -6.60
N ARG A 9 23.42 4.91 -7.89
CA ARG A 9 22.55 5.94 -8.49
C ARG A 9 21.13 5.71 -7.98
N TYR A 10 20.44 6.77 -7.55
CA TYR A 10 19.02 6.76 -7.16
C TYR A 10 18.65 6.02 -5.87
N ALA A 11 19.60 5.55 -5.06
CA ALA A 11 19.28 4.84 -3.82
C ALA A 11 19.84 5.55 -2.58
N ASN A 12 19.10 5.52 -1.48
CA ASN A 12 19.60 5.88 -0.16
C ASN A 12 19.64 4.61 0.71
N PRO A 13 20.83 4.10 1.05
CA PRO A 13 20.93 2.74 1.55
C PRO A 13 20.63 2.56 3.05
N ARG A 14 20.77 3.61 3.87
CA ARG A 14 20.56 3.58 5.34
C ARG A 14 21.08 2.29 5.98
N ARG A 15 20.24 1.53 6.72
CA ARG A 15 20.63 0.27 7.40
C ARG A 15 20.90 -0.91 6.46
N GLY A 16 20.60 -0.80 5.16
CA GLY A 16 20.71 -1.90 4.21
C GLY A 16 19.68 -3.00 4.48
N LEU A 17 20.05 -4.26 4.16
CA LEU A 17 19.20 -5.45 4.26
C LEU A 17 19.85 -6.57 5.10
N PRO A 18 20.23 -6.32 6.37
CA PRO A 18 21.04 -7.24 7.15
C PRO A 18 20.35 -8.59 7.44
N HIS A 19 19.04 -8.61 7.67
CA HIS A 19 18.32 -9.85 8.03
C HIS A 19 18.13 -10.75 6.81
N THR A 20 17.74 -10.17 5.69
CA THR A 20 17.62 -10.85 4.40
C THR A 20 18.98 -11.36 3.95
N GLU A 21 20.04 -10.55 4.05
CA GLU A 21 21.40 -10.99 3.71
C GLU A 21 21.82 -12.19 4.58
N ALA A 22 21.54 -12.15 5.89
CA ALA A 22 21.88 -13.24 6.79
C ALA A 22 21.18 -14.56 6.40
N LYS A 23 19.87 -14.54 6.11
CA LYS A 23 19.14 -15.74 5.67
C LYS A 23 19.63 -16.26 4.33
N LEU A 24 19.92 -15.39 3.37
CA LEU A 24 20.48 -15.77 2.07
C LEU A 24 21.84 -16.46 2.22
N ARG A 25 22.70 -15.96 3.10
CA ARG A 25 24.02 -16.58 3.38
C ARG A 25 23.88 -17.93 4.07
N ALA A 26 22.88 -18.09 4.91
CA ALA A 26 22.53 -19.34 5.58
C ALA A 26 21.78 -20.32 4.65
N ARG A 27 21.35 -19.88 3.46
CA ARG A 27 20.52 -20.64 2.50
C ARG A 27 19.19 -21.09 3.12
N GLU A 28 18.67 -20.28 4.02
CA GLU A 28 17.33 -20.49 4.57
C GLU A 28 16.27 -20.03 3.57
N PRO A 29 15.05 -20.60 3.59
CA PRO A 29 13.94 -20.09 2.78
C PRO A 29 13.70 -18.59 3.05
N VAL A 30 13.46 -17.83 1.98
CA VAL A 30 13.22 -16.38 2.05
C VAL A 30 11.85 -16.05 1.49
N THR A 31 11.01 -15.39 2.29
CA THR A 31 9.72 -14.86 1.85
C THR A 31 9.85 -13.37 1.54
N VAL A 32 9.54 -12.98 0.30
CA VAL A 32 9.61 -11.60 -0.18
C VAL A 32 8.21 -11.11 -0.54
N ALA A 33 7.82 -9.97 0.01
CA ALA A 33 6.51 -9.37 -0.23
C ALA A 33 6.63 -8.01 -0.92
N PHE A 34 5.64 -7.72 -1.75
CA PHE A 34 5.54 -6.48 -2.53
C PHE A 34 4.19 -5.81 -2.24
N LEU A 35 4.21 -4.73 -1.48
CA LEU A 35 3.02 -3.98 -1.09
C LEU A 35 2.96 -2.65 -1.85
N GLY A 36 1.87 -2.45 -2.60
CA GLY A 36 1.70 -1.18 -3.32
C GLY A 36 0.42 -1.07 -4.13
N GLY A 37 0.43 -0.12 -5.06
CA GLY A 37 -0.64 0.16 -6.01
C GLY A 37 -0.66 -0.75 -7.24
N SER A 38 -1.21 -0.22 -8.34
CA SER A 38 -1.30 -0.89 -9.65
C SER A 38 0.07 -1.13 -10.28
N ILE A 39 1.03 -0.23 -10.07
CA ILE A 39 2.42 -0.36 -10.55
C ILE A 39 3.12 -1.55 -9.88
N THR A 40 2.85 -1.78 -8.60
CA THR A 40 3.35 -2.97 -7.87
C THR A 40 2.64 -4.25 -8.31
N GLU A 41 1.33 -4.16 -8.57
CA GLU A 41 0.56 -5.30 -9.06
C GLU A 41 1.06 -5.80 -10.43
N GLY A 42 1.47 -4.87 -11.30
CA GLY A 42 2.10 -5.14 -12.59
C GLY A 42 1.33 -4.59 -13.79
N TYR A 43 0.25 -3.84 -13.57
CA TYR A 43 -0.55 -3.22 -14.63
C TYR A 43 0.33 -2.38 -15.58
N GLY A 44 0.08 -2.50 -16.89
CA GLY A 44 0.87 -1.84 -17.94
C GLY A 44 1.89 -2.76 -18.63
N ALA A 45 2.37 -3.81 -17.96
CA ALA A 45 3.17 -4.86 -18.59
C ALA A 45 2.30 -5.73 -19.51
N VAL A 46 2.89 -6.30 -20.56
CA VAL A 46 2.21 -7.29 -21.41
C VAL A 46 1.79 -8.52 -20.59
N ASP A 47 2.69 -8.98 -19.74
CA ASP A 47 2.42 -10.01 -18.73
C ASP A 47 2.84 -9.47 -17.35
N PRO A 48 1.90 -9.14 -16.45
CA PRO A 48 2.19 -8.63 -15.11
C PRO A 48 3.07 -9.55 -14.26
N ASP A 49 3.06 -10.86 -14.53
CA ASP A 49 3.81 -11.88 -13.79
C ASP A 49 5.17 -12.22 -14.43
N ALA A 50 5.54 -11.56 -15.53
CA ALA A 50 6.86 -11.72 -16.17
C ALA A 50 7.56 -10.38 -16.47
N GLY A 51 6.82 -9.35 -16.86
CA GLY A 51 7.35 -8.07 -17.35
C GLY A 51 7.31 -6.92 -16.35
N SER A 52 6.65 -7.08 -15.20
CA SER A 52 6.61 -6.04 -14.17
C SER A 52 7.93 -5.92 -13.41
N TRP A 53 8.22 -4.75 -12.80
CA TRP A 53 9.45 -4.60 -12.00
C TRP A 53 9.51 -5.62 -10.86
N ARG A 54 8.34 -5.97 -10.29
CA ARG A 54 8.18 -7.01 -9.29
C ARG A 54 8.64 -8.35 -9.86
N ALA A 55 8.00 -8.83 -10.93
CA ALA A 55 8.31 -10.12 -11.54
C ALA A 55 9.78 -10.23 -11.97
N LEU A 56 10.34 -9.15 -12.53
CA LEU A 56 11.75 -9.08 -12.89
C LEU A 56 12.68 -9.13 -11.66
N THR A 57 12.25 -8.57 -10.53
CA THR A 57 12.99 -8.65 -9.25
C THR A 57 12.90 -10.05 -8.65
N GLU A 58 11.74 -10.71 -8.73
CA GLU A 58 11.55 -12.11 -8.30
C GLU A 58 12.50 -13.03 -9.07
N ALA A 59 12.47 -12.98 -10.41
CA ALA A 59 13.35 -13.76 -11.27
C ALA A 59 14.84 -13.49 -10.99
N TYR A 60 15.21 -12.22 -10.78
CA TYR A 60 16.57 -11.84 -10.42
C TYR A 60 17.02 -12.48 -9.10
N LEU A 61 16.18 -12.48 -8.06
CA LEU A 61 16.53 -13.06 -6.76
C LEU A 61 16.74 -14.58 -6.87
N GLU A 62 15.88 -15.28 -7.62
CA GLU A 62 16.02 -16.72 -7.87
C GLU A 62 17.30 -17.04 -8.66
N GLU A 63 17.59 -16.27 -9.71
CA GLU A 63 18.82 -16.44 -10.51
C GLU A 63 20.08 -16.17 -9.67
N ARG A 64 20.04 -15.12 -8.84
CA ARG A 64 21.18 -14.67 -8.05
C ARG A 64 21.50 -15.62 -6.89
N PHE A 65 20.48 -16.24 -6.31
CA PHE A 65 20.58 -17.12 -5.15
C PHE A 65 19.92 -18.49 -5.42
N PRO A 66 20.47 -19.30 -6.35
CA PRO A 66 19.82 -20.53 -6.83
C PRO A 66 19.76 -21.67 -5.80
N LEU A 67 20.36 -21.48 -4.63
CA LEU A 67 20.36 -22.44 -3.52
C LEU A 67 19.38 -22.06 -2.40
N THR A 68 18.66 -20.96 -2.57
CA THR A 68 17.63 -20.48 -1.65
C THR A 68 16.26 -20.75 -2.24
N VAL A 69 15.34 -21.24 -1.43
CA VAL A 69 13.92 -21.34 -1.80
C VAL A 69 13.26 -19.99 -1.53
N PHE A 70 12.64 -19.41 -2.55
CA PHE A 70 11.89 -18.16 -2.42
C PHE A 70 10.39 -18.41 -2.37
N ASN A 71 9.68 -17.63 -1.56
CA ASN A 71 8.24 -17.47 -1.62
C ASN A 71 7.92 -15.99 -1.90
N PHE A 72 7.15 -15.72 -2.94
CA PHE A 72 6.81 -14.36 -3.33
C PHE A 72 5.35 -14.03 -3.02
N VAL A 73 5.12 -12.85 -2.44
CA VAL A 73 3.78 -12.33 -2.13
C VAL A 73 3.53 -11.03 -2.90
N ASN A 74 2.74 -11.10 -3.96
CA ASN A 74 2.23 -9.92 -4.65
C ASN A 74 1.03 -9.35 -3.88
N ALA A 75 1.28 -8.32 -3.07
CA ALA A 75 0.26 -7.56 -2.36
C ALA A 75 -0.04 -6.21 -3.04
N GLY A 76 0.11 -6.10 -4.37
CA GLY A 76 -0.31 -4.95 -5.16
C GLY A 76 -1.84 -4.86 -5.35
N VAL A 77 -2.42 -3.68 -5.17
CA VAL A 77 -3.85 -3.41 -5.46
C VAL A 77 -4.00 -2.03 -6.09
N GLY A 78 -4.51 -1.98 -7.32
CA GLY A 78 -4.71 -0.74 -8.06
C GLY A 78 -5.63 0.24 -7.37
N GLY A 79 -5.35 1.54 -7.55
CA GLY A 79 -6.17 2.62 -7.00
C GLY A 79 -6.15 2.71 -5.47
N THR A 80 -5.14 2.13 -4.80
CA THR A 80 -5.00 2.13 -3.34
C THR A 80 -3.74 2.87 -2.89
N ASN A 81 -3.85 3.59 -1.78
CA ASN A 81 -2.78 4.41 -1.20
C ASN A 81 -2.21 3.76 0.07
N SER A 82 -1.19 4.38 0.67
CA SER A 82 -0.50 3.87 1.86
C SER A 82 -1.43 3.70 3.07
N ALA A 83 -2.51 4.49 3.17
CA ALA A 83 -3.53 4.33 4.20
C ALA A 83 -4.21 2.96 4.10
N LEU A 84 -4.69 2.57 2.92
CA LEU A 84 -5.27 1.24 2.71
C LEU A 84 -4.20 0.15 2.78
N GLY A 85 -2.98 0.44 2.28
CA GLY A 85 -1.81 -0.43 2.47
C GLY A 85 -1.60 -0.82 3.94
N ALA A 86 -1.64 0.15 4.86
CA ALA A 86 -1.52 -0.09 6.30
C ALA A 86 -2.68 -0.95 6.84
N HIS A 87 -3.93 -0.67 6.47
CA HIS A 87 -5.08 -1.43 7.00
C HIS A 87 -5.10 -2.89 6.52
N ARG A 88 -4.66 -3.14 5.28
CA ARG A 88 -4.67 -4.49 4.68
C ARG A 88 -3.37 -5.25 4.86
N LEU A 89 -2.35 -4.66 5.49
CA LEU A 89 -1.01 -5.23 5.60
C LEU A 89 -1.05 -6.62 6.25
N GLN A 90 -1.76 -6.77 7.37
CA GLN A 90 -1.86 -8.05 8.06
C GLN A 90 -2.52 -9.14 7.19
N GLU A 91 -3.64 -8.83 6.52
CA GLU A 91 -4.38 -9.80 5.69
C GLU A 91 -3.62 -10.14 4.39
N HIS A 92 -3.00 -9.16 3.75
CA HIS A 92 -2.46 -9.31 2.38
C HIS A 92 -0.97 -9.66 2.34
N VAL A 93 -0.20 -9.34 3.39
CA VAL A 93 1.24 -9.64 3.45
C VAL A 93 1.54 -10.74 4.47
N PHE A 94 0.93 -10.66 5.66
CA PHE A 94 1.29 -11.52 6.79
C PHE A 94 0.35 -12.71 7.04
N SER A 95 -0.65 -12.94 6.19
CA SER A 95 -1.58 -14.08 6.35
C SER A 95 -0.88 -15.44 6.22
N GLY A 96 0.22 -15.51 5.46
CA GLY A 96 1.09 -16.68 5.36
C GLY A 96 2.17 -16.78 6.45
N GLY A 97 2.24 -15.82 7.38
CA GLY A 97 3.28 -15.72 8.41
C GLY A 97 4.26 -14.56 8.19
N ALA A 98 5.37 -14.57 8.92
CA ALA A 98 6.43 -13.58 8.82
C ALA A 98 7.05 -13.54 7.40
N VAL A 99 7.48 -12.36 6.98
CA VAL A 99 8.22 -12.15 5.71
C VAL A 99 9.61 -11.63 6.04
N ASP A 100 10.56 -11.85 5.13
CA ASP A 100 11.97 -11.50 5.35
C ASP A 100 12.34 -10.18 4.67
N LEU A 101 11.72 -9.89 3.53
CA LEU A 101 11.91 -8.66 2.77
C LEU A 101 10.56 -8.10 2.31
N LEU A 102 10.31 -6.82 2.59
CA LEU A 102 9.10 -6.11 2.18
C LEU A 102 9.46 -4.89 1.34
N PHE A 103 9.04 -4.90 0.08
CA PHE A 103 9.04 -3.71 -0.78
C PHE A 103 7.73 -2.93 -0.62
N VAL A 104 7.83 -1.62 -0.45
CA VAL A 104 6.66 -0.72 -0.31
C VAL A 104 6.72 0.39 -1.34
N GLU A 105 5.69 0.51 -2.17
CA GLU A 105 5.56 1.54 -3.21
C GLU A 105 4.13 2.12 -3.20
N PHE A 106 4.02 3.40 -2.81
CA PHE A 106 2.75 4.15 -2.84
C PHE A 106 2.95 5.59 -3.31
N CYS A 107 4.11 5.93 -3.90
CA CYS A 107 4.49 7.32 -4.16
C CYS A 107 3.49 8.01 -5.10
N VAL A 108 3.07 7.31 -6.16
CA VAL A 108 2.06 7.80 -7.10
C VAL A 108 0.68 7.79 -6.44
N ASN A 109 0.33 6.73 -5.73
CA ASN A 109 -1.02 6.58 -5.16
C ASN A 109 -1.33 7.54 -4.01
N ASP A 110 -0.34 7.91 -3.21
CA ASP A 110 -0.51 8.92 -2.16
C ASP A 110 -0.72 10.31 -2.75
N SER A 111 -0.30 10.56 -3.99
CA SER A 111 -0.55 11.82 -4.70
C SER A 111 -1.95 11.95 -5.32
N GLU A 112 -2.67 10.83 -5.47
CA GLU A 112 -3.92 10.80 -6.22
C GLU A 112 -5.04 11.56 -5.49
N GLY A 113 -5.66 12.53 -6.17
CA GLY A 113 -6.72 13.36 -5.60
C GLY A 113 -6.25 14.30 -4.48
N ARG A 114 -4.95 14.49 -4.28
CA ARG A 114 -4.36 15.31 -3.22
C ARG A 114 -3.49 16.45 -3.75
N GLY A 115 -3.32 17.48 -2.91
CA GLY A 115 -2.41 18.58 -3.18
C GLY A 115 -1.02 18.33 -2.60
N HIS A 116 -0.33 19.41 -2.24
CA HIS A 116 0.96 19.39 -1.53
C HIS A 116 0.83 20.15 -0.19
N SER A 117 -0.28 19.92 0.53
CA SER A 117 -0.53 20.58 1.81
C SER A 117 0.09 19.82 2.98
N GLU A 118 0.17 20.46 4.16
CA GLU A 118 0.59 19.77 5.38
C GLU A 118 -0.38 18.64 5.77
N GLU A 119 -1.68 18.79 5.48
CA GLU A 119 -2.66 17.73 5.69
C GLU A 119 -2.38 16.50 4.80
N ASP A 120 -2.01 16.73 3.54
CA ASP A 120 -1.64 15.66 2.61
C ASP A 120 -0.37 14.95 3.04
N ARG A 121 0.64 15.72 3.48
CA ARG A 121 1.87 15.18 4.07
C ARG A 121 1.56 14.30 5.28
N ILE A 122 0.80 14.80 6.26
CA ILE A 122 0.42 14.05 7.46
C ILE A 122 -0.34 12.78 7.09
N ALA A 123 -1.27 12.85 6.12
CA ALA A 123 -2.03 11.70 5.68
C ALA A 123 -1.15 10.59 5.07
N SER A 124 -0.14 10.95 4.27
CA SER A 124 0.83 10.00 3.71
C SER A 124 1.74 9.41 4.80
N ILE A 125 2.21 10.24 5.74
CA ILE A 125 3.02 9.76 6.89
C ILE A 125 2.23 8.74 7.72
N ARG A 126 0.94 8.97 8.02
CA ARG A 126 0.12 8.02 8.80
C ARG A 126 0.11 6.61 8.19
N GLY A 127 0.01 6.52 6.86
CA GLY A 127 0.03 5.26 6.11
C GLY A 127 1.40 4.61 6.11
N MET A 128 2.42 5.33 5.64
CA MET A 128 3.78 4.81 5.51
C MET A 128 4.41 4.44 6.86
N GLU A 129 4.28 5.31 7.87
CA GLU A 129 4.73 5.02 9.24
C GLU A 129 3.94 3.86 9.85
N GLY A 130 2.64 3.80 9.59
CA GLY A 130 1.79 2.69 10.05
C GLY A 130 2.28 1.34 9.52
N ILE A 131 2.63 1.25 8.24
CA ILE A 131 3.18 0.03 7.61
C ILE A 131 4.48 -0.41 8.31
N VAL A 132 5.40 0.54 8.52
CA VAL A 132 6.71 0.26 9.15
C VAL A 132 6.54 -0.27 10.57
N ARG A 133 5.75 0.43 11.38
CA ARG A 133 5.57 0.11 12.79
C ARG A 133 4.78 -1.19 12.97
N GLN A 134 3.80 -1.46 12.12
CA GLN A 134 3.14 -2.76 12.06
C GLN A 134 4.12 -3.88 11.71
N CYS A 135 4.93 -3.69 10.67
CA CYS A 135 5.91 -4.67 10.23
C CYS A 135 6.89 -5.02 11.37
N ARG A 136 7.44 -4.01 12.05
CA ARG A 136 8.34 -4.19 13.21
C ARG A 136 7.68 -4.91 14.39
N ARG A 137 6.36 -4.74 14.58
CA ARG A 137 5.59 -5.42 15.62
C ARG A 137 5.25 -6.88 15.26
N ILE A 138 4.90 -7.15 14.01
CA ILE A 138 4.40 -8.46 13.54
C ILE A 138 5.54 -9.38 13.12
N SER A 139 6.57 -8.81 12.47
CA SER A 139 7.69 -9.50 11.84
C SER A 139 8.97 -8.64 12.01
N PRO A 140 9.54 -8.56 13.23
CA PRO A 140 10.60 -7.60 13.59
C PRO A 140 11.83 -7.68 12.66
N ASP A 141 12.23 -8.90 12.28
CA ASP A 141 13.38 -9.17 11.42
C ASP A 141 13.15 -8.87 9.92
N THR A 142 11.98 -8.36 9.52
CA THR A 142 11.72 -8.03 8.11
C THR A 142 12.58 -6.84 7.67
N ASP A 143 13.40 -6.98 6.64
CA ASP A 143 13.97 -5.80 5.99
C ASP A 143 12.92 -5.11 5.13
N ILE A 144 12.86 -3.78 5.16
CA ILE A 144 11.90 -2.98 4.40
C ILE A 144 12.66 -2.14 3.40
N VAL A 145 12.16 -2.00 2.17
CA VAL A 145 12.67 -1.08 1.15
C VAL A 145 11.53 -0.22 0.62
N PHE A 146 11.70 1.09 0.64
CA PHE A 146 10.77 2.01 -0.01
C PHE A 146 11.15 2.26 -1.46
N LEU A 147 10.16 2.28 -2.35
CA LEU A 147 10.33 2.53 -3.77
C LEU A 147 9.46 3.72 -4.19
N TYR A 148 9.96 4.55 -5.10
CA TYR A 148 9.26 5.75 -5.55
C TYR A 148 9.03 5.71 -7.06
N ALA A 149 7.83 5.26 -7.47
CA ALA A 149 7.45 5.22 -8.88
C ALA A 149 7.13 6.61 -9.45
N ALA A 150 7.32 6.75 -10.77
CA ALA A 150 7.11 7.99 -11.49
C ALA A 150 5.76 8.01 -12.21
N ASP A 151 5.18 9.19 -12.36
CA ASP A 151 4.03 9.48 -13.21
C ASP A 151 4.20 10.85 -13.90
N ASP A 152 3.22 11.25 -14.72
CA ASP A 152 3.23 12.54 -15.39
C ASP A 152 3.27 13.74 -14.44
N LYS A 153 2.72 13.60 -13.24
CA LYS A 153 2.63 14.67 -12.25
C LYS A 153 3.97 14.91 -11.57
N ASN A 154 4.77 13.85 -11.36
CA ASN A 154 5.94 13.89 -10.49
C ASN A 154 7.31 13.79 -11.20
N ARG A 155 7.33 13.33 -12.47
CA ARG A 155 8.58 13.01 -13.21
C ARG A 155 9.50 14.18 -13.55
N ASN A 156 9.03 15.41 -13.35
CA ASN A 156 9.78 16.62 -13.69
C ASN A 156 10.73 17.08 -12.57
N GLU A 157 10.78 16.35 -11.46
CA GLU A 157 11.65 16.62 -10.32
C GLU A 157 12.37 15.33 -9.91
N ARG A 158 13.58 15.45 -9.34
CA ARG A 158 14.32 14.28 -8.84
C ARG A 158 13.69 13.68 -7.58
N LEU A 159 13.13 14.53 -6.72
CA LEU A 159 12.52 14.13 -5.47
C LEU A 159 11.22 14.93 -5.30
N PRO A 160 10.13 14.48 -5.95
CA PRO A 160 8.83 15.16 -5.85
C PRO A 160 8.26 15.03 -4.44
N PHE A 161 7.24 15.84 -4.14
CA PHE A 161 6.65 15.98 -2.80
C PHE A 161 6.40 14.64 -2.08
N TYR A 162 5.66 13.70 -2.68
CA TYR A 162 5.32 12.44 -2.00
C TYR A 162 6.52 11.51 -1.81
N ALA A 163 7.49 11.50 -2.73
CA ALA A 163 8.76 10.80 -2.52
C ALA A 163 9.54 11.43 -1.35
N ALA A 164 9.54 12.75 -1.23
CA ALA A 164 10.17 13.45 -0.09
C ALA A 164 9.47 13.13 1.23
N VAL A 165 8.14 13.07 1.26
CA VAL A 165 7.36 12.69 2.46
C VAL A 165 7.65 11.24 2.87
N HIS A 166 7.74 10.32 1.91
CA HIS A 166 8.12 8.93 2.20
C HIS A 166 9.56 8.84 2.70
N GLU A 167 10.48 9.67 2.20
CA GLU A 167 11.85 9.79 2.70
C GLU A 167 11.94 10.29 4.14
N GLU A 168 10.99 11.09 4.64
CA GLU A 168 10.93 11.47 6.06
C GLU A 168 10.73 10.25 6.96
N VAL A 169 9.79 9.38 6.58
CA VAL A 169 9.57 8.10 7.27
C VAL A 169 10.80 7.21 7.11
N ALA A 170 11.34 7.10 5.91
CA ALA A 170 12.52 6.27 5.66
C ALA A 170 13.73 6.71 6.51
N ALA A 171 13.97 8.03 6.63
CA ALA A 171 15.01 8.58 7.48
C ALA A 171 14.75 8.33 8.97
N ARG A 172 13.51 8.47 9.44
CA ARG A 172 13.16 8.23 10.84
C ARG A 172 13.45 6.80 11.30
N TYR A 173 13.20 5.83 10.43
CA TYR A 173 13.27 4.40 10.72
C TYR A 173 14.47 3.69 10.07
N GLU A 174 15.41 4.45 9.51
CA GLU A 174 16.61 3.95 8.83
C GLU A 174 16.30 2.95 7.68
N ILE A 175 15.20 3.17 6.94
CA ILE A 175 14.73 2.28 5.86
C ILE A 175 15.45 2.62 4.55
N PRO A 176 16.10 1.66 3.87
CA PRO A 176 16.63 1.89 2.54
C PRO A 176 15.54 2.29 1.55
N SER A 177 15.90 3.11 0.56
CA SER A 177 14.98 3.52 -0.49
C SER A 177 15.63 3.55 -1.87
N VAL A 178 14.82 3.30 -2.90
CA VAL A 178 15.21 3.40 -4.33
C VAL A 178 14.22 4.33 -5.06
N ASN A 179 14.74 5.40 -5.61
CA ASN A 179 13.98 6.48 -6.24
C ASN A 179 13.91 6.30 -7.76
N PHE A 180 12.88 5.61 -8.25
CA PHE A 180 12.69 5.45 -9.69
C PHE A 180 12.35 6.77 -10.39
N VAL A 181 11.70 7.73 -9.70
CA VAL A 181 11.44 9.08 -10.24
C VAL A 181 12.73 9.78 -10.66
N ALA A 182 13.76 9.75 -9.82
CA ALA A 182 15.06 10.34 -10.15
C ALA A 182 15.68 9.69 -11.40
N GLY A 183 15.51 8.37 -11.55
CA GLY A 183 15.96 7.62 -12.73
C GLY A 183 15.21 8.02 -14.00
N VAL A 184 13.89 8.19 -13.92
CA VAL A 184 13.04 8.65 -15.03
C VAL A 184 13.40 10.09 -15.39
N PHE A 185 13.51 10.98 -14.41
CA PHE A 185 13.90 12.39 -14.60
C PHE A 185 15.20 12.50 -15.42
N GLU A 186 16.25 11.76 -15.03
CA GLU A 186 17.52 11.80 -15.75
C GLU A 186 17.45 11.15 -17.14
N THR A 187 16.70 10.06 -17.28
CA THR A 187 16.49 9.37 -18.57
C THR A 187 15.79 10.30 -19.57
N VAL A 188 14.75 11.02 -19.14
CA VAL A 188 14.01 11.97 -19.97
C VAL A 188 14.83 13.23 -20.25
N ALA A 189 15.48 13.81 -19.24
CA ALA A 189 16.29 15.03 -19.38
C ALA A 189 17.50 14.84 -20.32
N SER A 190 18.07 13.63 -20.39
CA SER A 190 19.15 13.30 -21.32
C SER A 190 18.68 13.02 -22.76
N GLY A 191 17.36 12.90 -22.99
CA GLY A 191 16.78 12.53 -24.28
C GLY A 191 16.94 11.06 -24.65
N ALA A 192 17.37 10.20 -23.72
CA ALA A 192 17.55 8.77 -23.97
C ALA A 192 16.22 8.06 -24.26
N LYS A 193 15.15 8.45 -23.56
CA LYS A 193 13.77 8.02 -23.79
C LYS A 193 12.81 9.16 -23.50
N ARG A 194 11.64 9.16 -24.14
CA ARG A 194 10.50 9.99 -23.72
C ARG A 194 9.65 9.21 -22.72
N TRP A 195 8.98 9.91 -21.81
CA TRP A 195 8.16 9.27 -20.79
C TRP A 195 7.03 8.43 -21.39
N GLU A 196 6.39 8.93 -22.44
CA GLU A 196 5.25 8.27 -23.10
C GLU A 196 5.67 6.98 -23.83
N GLN A 197 6.98 6.77 -24.06
CA GLN A 197 7.51 5.50 -24.56
C GLN A 197 7.64 4.44 -23.46
N LEU A 198 7.79 4.88 -22.21
CA LEU A 198 7.98 4.01 -21.05
C LEU A 198 6.67 3.78 -20.30
N ALA A 199 5.78 4.77 -20.26
CA ALA A 199 4.44 4.70 -19.66
C ALA A 199 3.43 5.40 -20.60
N PRO A 200 2.82 4.66 -21.55
CA PRO A 200 1.96 5.26 -22.58
C PRO A 200 0.72 5.98 -22.07
N ASP A 201 0.22 5.62 -20.89
CA ASP A 201 -0.92 6.28 -20.23
C ASP A 201 -0.50 7.37 -19.23
N GLY A 202 0.80 7.67 -19.17
CA GLY A 202 1.37 8.69 -18.29
C GLY A 202 1.62 8.21 -16.84
N VAL A 203 1.20 7.00 -16.47
CA VAL A 203 1.26 6.50 -15.08
C VAL A 203 1.92 5.13 -15.00
N HIS A 204 1.44 4.16 -15.79
CA HIS A 204 1.82 2.76 -15.67
C HIS A 204 2.94 2.41 -16.66
N PRO A 205 4.11 1.97 -16.18
CA PRO A 205 5.17 1.52 -17.07
C PRO A 205 4.73 0.34 -17.94
N ASN A 206 5.23 0.29 -19.16
CA ASN A 206 5.27 -0.93 -19.97
C ASN A 206 6.49 -1.77 -19.60
N ASP A 207 6.70 -2.90 -20.27
CA ASP A 207 7.83 -3.81 -20.04
C ASP A 207 9.21 -3.12 -20.09
N GLU A 208 9.40 -2.14 -20.99
CA GLU A 208 10.65 -1.38 -21.07
C GLU A 208 10.81 -0.44 -19.86
N GLY A 209 9.75 0.27 -19.47
CA GLY A 209 9.75 1.11 -18.28
C GLY A 209 9.99 0.31 -17.00
N TYR A 210 9.33 -0.84 -16.86
CA TYR A 210 9.54 -1.76 -15.74
C TYR A 210 10.95 -2.35 -15.72
N SER A 211 11.54 -2.64 -16.89
CA SER A 211 12.93 -3.09 -16.97
C SER A 211 13.91 -2.04 -16.43
N LEU A 212 13.65 -0.75 -16.61
CA LEU A 212 14.46 0.31 -16.00
C LEU A 212 14.32 0.32 -14.47
N TYR A 213 13.09 0.19 -13.96
CA TYR A 213 12.82 0.15 -12.52
C TYR A 213 13.52 -1.04 -11.86
N ALA A 214 13.34 -2.24 -12.44
CA ALA A 214 14.02 -3.45 -11.99
C ALA A 214 15.54 -3.34 -12.06
N GLY A 215 16.09 -2.69 -13.10
CA GLY A 215 17.52 -2.43 -13.23
C GLY A 215 18.08 -1.57 -12.10
N TRP A 216 17.40 -0.46 -11.75
CA TRP A 216 17.83 0.40 -10.65
C TRP A 216 17.69 -0.28 -9.28
N LEU A 217 16.63 -1.07 -9.09
CA LEU A 217 16.47 -1.86 -7.88
C LEU A 217 17.55 -2.95 -7.78
N ARG A 218 17.86 -3.63 -8.90
CA ARG A 218 18.93 -4.63 -8.97
C ARG A 218 20.28 -4.04 -8.56
N ASP A 219 20.64 -2.86 -9.05
CA ASP A 219 21.89 -2.19 -8.69
C ASP A 219 22.01 -1.95 -7.17
N PHE A 220 20.89 -1.64 -6.51
CA PHE A 220 20.81 -1.57 -5.05
C PHE A 220 20.97 -2.97 -4.41
N LEU A 221 20.20 -3.96 -4.85
CA LEU A 221 20.21 -5.32 -4.29
C LEU A 221 21.57 -6.01 -4.43
N ASP A 222 22.26 -5.87 -5.56
CA ASP A 222 23.62 -6.41 -5.78
C ASP A 222 24.63 -5.93 -4.73
N ARG A 223 24.44 -4.73 -4.20
CA ARG A 223 25.34 -4.16 -3.19
C ARG A 223 25.07 -4.68 -1.79
N TYR A 224 23.80 -4.89 -1.45
CA TYR A 224 23.34 -5.18 -0.10
C TYR A 224 23.00 -6.65 0.17
N LEU A 225 22.83 -7.47 -0.88
CA LEU A 225 22.63 -8.92 -0.75
C LEU A 225 23.83 -9.65 -1.34
N ARG A 226 24.78 -10.09 -0.50
CA ARG A 226 26.02 -10.73 -0.97
C ARG A 226 25.92 -12.27 -0.87
N PRO A 227 26.31 -13.02 -1.91
CA PRO A 227 26.19 -14.48 -1.96
C PRO A 227 27.26 -15.26 -1.16
N ALA A 228 28.07 -14.60 -0.32
CA ALA A 228 29.22 -15.26 0.32
C ALA A 228 28.80 -16.13 1.52
N ALA A 229 29.17 -17.41 1.50
CA ALA A 229 28.93 -18.36 2.58
C ALA A 229 29.73 -17.98 3.85
N GLY A 230 29.08 -18.12 5.01
CA GLY A 230 29.65 -17.84 6.33
C GLY A 230 28.67 -17.07 7.20
N ALA A 231 28.63 -17.39 8.50
CA ALA A 231 27.77 -16.70 9.45
C ALA A 231 28.11 -15.21 9.45
N ALA A 232 27.13 -14.37 9.08
CA ALA A 232 27.21 -12.96 9.43
C ALA A 232 27.13 -12.87 10.97
N ALA A 233 27.99 -12.06 11.57
CA ALA A 233 27.81 -11.73 12.98
C ALA A 233 26.46 -11.01 13.09
N ALA A 234 25.51 -11.61 13.80
CA ALA A 234 24.28 -10.92 14.18
C ALA A 234 24.69 -9.68 14.98
N SER A 235 24.49 -8.49 14.41
CA SER A 235 24.75 -7.26 15.14
C SER A 235 23.51 -6.89 15.93
N GLU A 236 23.66 -7.08 17.24
CA GLU A 236 23.15 -6.35 18.40
C GLU A 236 21.82 -5.59 18.29
N VAL A 237 20.88 -6.03 19.14
CA VAL A 237 19.72 -5.33 19.70
C VAL A 237 19.04 -4.36 18.74
N GLU A 238 17.91 -4.77 18.14
CA GLU A 238 17.04 -3.81 17.45
C GLU A 238 16.81 -2.61 18.37
N PRO A 239 17.21 -1.40 17.97
CA PRO A 239 16.96 -0.23 18.78
C PRO A 239 15.46 -0.11 18.99
N LEU A 240 15.06 0.26 20.22
CA LEU A 240 13.68 0.59 20.54
C LEU A 240 13.09 1.47 19.43
N LEU A 241 11.89 1.12 18.97
CA LEU A 241 11.23 1.88 17.92
C LEU A 241 11.22 3.35 18.30
N PRO A 242 11.65 4.24 17.40
CA PRO A 242 11.59 5.66 17.68
C PRO A 242 10.16 6.12 17.98
N GLU A 243 10.02 7.23 18.71
CA GLU A 243 8.73 7.93 18.81
C GLU A 243 8.14 8.20 17.42
N PRO A 244 6.83 7.98 17.23
CA PRO A 244 6.20 8.17 15.93
C PRO A 244 6.27 9.63 15.47
N LEU A 245 6.40 9.84 14.16
CA LEU A 245 6.31 11.15 13.50
C LEU A 245 4.91 11.75 13.66
N VAL A 246 3.88 10.90 13.58
CA VAL A 246 2.49 11.29 13.82
C VAL A 246 1.84 10.34 14.82
N ARG A 247 1.26 10.91 15.88
CA ARG A 247 0.69 10.16 17.03
C ARG A 247 -0.46 9.23 16.62
N ASP A 248 -1.19 9.59 15.58
CA ASP A 248 -2.35 8.86 15.06
C ASP A 248 -2.05 8.14 13.73
N ASN A 249 -0.80 7.67 13.57
CA ASN A 249 -0.43 6.77 12.48
C ASN A 249 -1.22 5.45 12.53
N PHE A 250 -1.07 4.63 11.49
CA PHE A 250 -1.81 3.39 11.31
C PHE A 250 -1.07 2.15 11.84
N GLU A 251 -0.27 2.24 12.91
CA GLU A 251 0.49 1.10 13.49
C GLU A 251 -0.39 -0.04 14.05
N PHE A 252 -1.66 0.24 14.34
CA PHE A 252 -2.64 -0.74 14.82
C PHE A 252 -3.84 -0.89 13.87
N ALA A 253 -3.77 -0.28 12.69
CA ALA A 253 -4.80 -0.43 11.67
C ALA A 253 -4.87 -1.88 11.16
N ARG A 254 -6.09 -2.38 10.99
CA ARG A 254 -6.37 -3.71 10.46
C ARG A 254 -7.75 -3.79 9.83
N THR A 255 -7.90 -4.73 8.89
CA THR A 255 -9.19 -5.23 8.45
C THR A 255 -9.73 -6.25 9.46
N LEU A 256 -11.05 -6.27 9.60
CA LEU A 256 -11.82 -7.29 10.30
C LEU A 256 -12.76 -7.94 9.27
N GLY A 257 -13.10 -9.20 9.50
CA GLY A 257 -14.02 -9.94 8.64
C GLY A 257 -15.39 -9.29 8.64
N ILE A 258 -16.02 -9.17 7.46
CA ILE A 258 -17.38 -8.61 7.36
C ILE A 258 -18.41 -9.42 8.16
N ARG A 259 -18.13 -10.71 8.40
CA ARG A 259 -18.94 -11.61 9.22
C ARG A 259 -18.83 -11.36 10.73
N GLU A 260 -17.93 -10.48 11.17
CA GLU A 260 -17.84 -10.03 12.56
C GLU A 260 -18.89 -8.96 12.90
N ALA A 261 -19.72 -8.54 11.93
CA ALA A 261 -20.87 -7.68 12.19
C ALA A 261 -21.83 -8.33 13.20
N THR A 262 -22.09 -7.62 14.29
CA THR A 262 -23.01 -8.05 15.37
C THR A 262 -24.48 -8.04 14.94
N SER A 263 -24.85 -7.23 13.95
CA SER A 263 -26.17 -7.24 13.33
C SER A 263 -26.09 -6.84 11.86
N VAL A 264 -26.99 -7.40 11.07
CA VAL A 264 -27.19 -7.09 9.65
C VAL A 264 -28.70 -6.97 9.41
N ASP A 265 -29.15 -5.84 8.88
CA ASP A 265 -30.56 -5.55 8.61
C ASP A 265 -30.74 -5.20 7.12
N ARG A 266 -31.58 -5.97 6.42
CA ARG A 266 -31.95 -5.74 5.00
C ARG A 266 -30.76 -5.55 4.04
N MET A 267 -29.70 -6.31 4.27
CA MET A 267 -28.57 -6.42 3.36
C MET A 267 -28.40 -7.86 2.88
N ASP A 268 -28.00 -8.00 1.62
CA ASP A 268 -27.75 -9.27 0.97
C ASP A 268 -26.26 -9.62 1.02
N TRP A 269 -25.97 -10.92 1.13
CA TRP A 269 -24.62 -11.44 0.97
C TRP A 269 -24.33 -11.64 -0.51
N SER A 270 -23.24 -11.04 -1.00
CA SER A 270 -22.76 -11.28 -2.36
C SER A 270 -21.35 -11.87 -2.34
N GLY A 271 -21.17 -12.97 -3.07
CA GLY A 271 -19.86 -13.52 -3.42
C GLY A 271 -19.40 -13.14 -4.83
N GLU A 272 -20.16 -12.31 -5.54
CA GLU A 272 -19.87 -11.89 -6.90
C GLU A 272 -19.28 -10.47 -6.89
N ALA A 273 -18.14 -10.29 -7.57
CA ALA A 273 -17.54 -8.97 -7.74
C ALA A 273 -18.43 -8.07 -8.61
N PRO A 274 -18.64 -6.79 -8.26
CA PRO A 274 -19.28 -5.84 -9.16
C PRO A 274 -18.38 -5.59 -10.38
N ILE A 275 -18.95 -5.27 -11.55
CA ILE A 275 -18.19 -5.12 -12.81
C ILE A 275 -18.44 -3.73 -13.40
N PRO A 276 -17.40 -3.03 -13.90
CA PRO A 276 -15.99 -3.42 -13.89
C PRO A 276 -15.33 -3.17 -12.52
N LEU A 277 -14.58 -4.14 -12.00
CA LEU A 277 -13.75 -4.00 -10.79
C LEU A 277 -12.32 -3.69 -11.20
N ILE A 278 -11.63 -2.83 -10.44
CA ILE A 278 -10.18 -2.71 -10.51
C ILE A 278 -9.53 -4.07 -10.24
N ASN A 279 -8.21 -4.22 -10.43
CA ASN A 279 -7.46 -5.47 -10.20
C ASN A 279 -7.45 -5.93 -8.72
N TRP A 280 -8.62 -6.28 -8.19
CA TRP A 280 -8.84 -6.85 -6.88
C TRP A 280 -8.72 -8.37 -6.98
N ARG A 281 -7.60 -8.89 -6.49
CA ARG A 281 -7.25 -10.32 -6.53
C ARG A 281 -7.69 -11.13 -5.31
N TYR A 282 -8.35 -10.48 -4.35
CA TYR A 282 -8.79 -11.13 -3.10
C TYR A 282 -10.28 -11.49 -3.17
N GLY A 283 -10.75 -12.26 -2.19
CA GLY A 283 -12.15 -12.69 -2.13
C GLY A 283 -13.12 -11.49 -2.21
N PRO A 284 -14.11 -11.51 -3.11
CA PRO A 284 -15.05 -10.40 -3.31
C PRO A 284 -16.24 -10.44 -2.35
N GLU A 285 -16.25 -11.33 -1.35
CA GLU A 285 -17.38 -11.45 -0.40
C GLU A 285 -17.65 -10.11 0.29
N HIS A 286 -18.88 -9.61 0.14
CA HIS A 286 -19.32 -8.34 0.71
C HIS A 286 -20.81 -8.37 1.06
N LEU A 287 -21.22 -7.42 1.91
CA LEU A 287 -22.63 -7.08 2.12
C LEU A 287 -23.08 -6.01 1.13
N TYR A 288 -24.30 -6.14 0.60
CA TYR A 288 -24.87 -5.24 -0.39
C TYR A 288 -26.30 -4.81 -0.04
N THR A 289 -26.66 -3.55 -0.33
CA THR A 289 -28.04 -3.07 -0.32
C THR A 289 -28.20 -1.80 -1.16
N GLU A 290 -29.40 -1.55 -1.66
CA GLU A 290 -29.84 -0.25 -2.18
C GLU A 290 -30.97 0.36 -1.32
N GLN A 291 -31.43 -0.36 -0.29
CA GLN A 291 -32.59 0.04 0.50
C GLN A 291 -32.19 1.09 1.53
N ALA A 292 -32.86 2.24 1.52
CA ALA A 292 -32.68 3.25 2.56
C ALA A 292 -33.00 2.67 3.95
N GLY A 293 -32.11 2.92 4.92
CA GLY A 293 -32.22 2.44 6.29
C GLY A 293 -31.76 1.01 6.54
N ALA A 294 -31.42 0.23 5.51
CA ALA A 294 -30.71 -1.05 5.66
C ALA A 294 -29.28 -0.82 6.16
N GLY A 295 -28.67 -1.76 6.86
CA GLY A 295 -27.37 -1.52 7.46
C GLY A 295 -26.79 -2.63 8.32
N ILE A 296 -25.71 -2.28 9.02
CA ILE A 296 -25.00 -3.18 9.94
C ILE A 296 -24.69 -2.50 11.26
N THR A 297 -24.48 -3.30 12.30
CA THR A 297 -23.79 -2.86 13.52
C THR A 297 -22.61 -3.78 13.79
N PHE A 298 -21.47 -3.22 14.19
CA PHE A 298 -20.30 -3.98 14.59
C PHE A 298 -19.57 -3.33 15.75
N GLU A 299 -18.68 -4.10 16.38
CA GLU A 299 -17.79 -3.60 17.41
C GLU A 299 -16.35 -3.60 16.90
N ALA A 300 -15.62 -2.54 17.22
CA ALA A 300 -14.21 -2.41 16.90
C ALA A 300 -13.43 -1.90 18.11
N GLU A 301 -12.37 -2.61 18.48
CA GLU A 301 -11.47 -2.18 19.55
C GLU A 301 -10.30 -1.39 18.95
N GLY A 302 -10.11 -0.16 19.42
CA GLY A 302 -9.04 0.71 18.94
C GLY A 302 -9.25 2.17 19.31
N ARG A 303 -8.52 3.03 18.62
CA ARG A 303 -8.67 4.48 18.58
C ARG A 303 -9.50 4.95 17.38
N GLY A 304 -9.85 4.09 16.46
CA GLY A 304 -10.83 4.39 15.42
C GLY A 304 -11.41 3.13 14.79
N ALA A 305 -12.47 3.35 14.02
CA ALA A 305 -13.14 2.32 13.25
C ALA A 305 -13.41 2.82 11.83
N GLY A 306 -13.89 1.94 10.97
CA GLY A 306 -14.22 2.30 9.60
C GLY A 306 -14.77 1.14 8.80
N LEU A 307 -14.92 1.35 7.50
CA LEU A 307 -15.30 0.35 6.54
C LEU A 307 -14.32 0.33 5.38
N LEU A 308 -14.07 -0.85 4.82
CA LEU A 308 -13.57 -1.00 3.46
C LEU A 308 -14.77 -1.25 2.55
N LEU A 309 -14.98 -0.36 1.60
CA LEU A 309 -16.11 -0.39 0.68
C LEU A 309 -15.68 -0.81 -0.72
N LEU A 310 -16.61 -1.30 -1.53
CA LEU A 310 -16.46 -1.35 -2.99
C LEU A 310 -17.27 -0.21 -3.61
N CYS A 311 -16.61 0.89 -3.95
CA CYS A 311 -17.25 2.08 -4.53
C CYS A 311 -17.09 2.10 -6.04
N GLY A 312 -18.18 2.42 -6.75
CA GLY A 312 -18.28 2.46 -8.21
C GLY A 312 -19.51 3.26 -8.68
N PRO A 313 -20.01 3.03 -9.90
CA PRO A 313 -20.93 3.98 -10.57
C PRO A 313 -22.24 4.23 -9.83
N ASP A 314 -22.73 3.25 -9.09
CA ASP A 314 -24.01 3.26 -8.39
C ASP A 314 -23.87 3.54 -6.89
N THR A 315 -22.69 3.95 -6.42
CA THR A 315 -22.44 4.09 -4.98
C THR A 315 -23.24 5.23 -4.36
N GLY A 316 -23.94 4.92 -3.28
CA GLY A 316 -24.75 5.86 -2.51
C GLY A 316 -24.00 6.52 -1.36
N ILE A 317 -24.71 7.43 -0.67
CA ILE A 317 -24.32 7.96 0.63
C ILE A 317 -24.80 6.99 1.70
N PHE A 318 -23.99 6.77 2.73
CA PHE A 318 -24.42 6.08 3.95
C PHE A 318 -24.28 7.02 5.14
N GLU A 319 -24.88 6.65 6.26
CA GLU A 319 -24.69 7.34 7.54
C GLU A 319 -24.11 6.38 8.56
N TYR A 320 -23.26 6.88 9.44
CA TYR A 320 -22.71 6.11 10.54
C TYR A 320 -22.94 6.81 11.89
N SER A 321 -23.05 6.03 12.95
CA SER A 321 -23.08 6.46 14.34
C SER A 321 -22.06 5.64 15.13
N VAL A 322 -21.34 6.29 16.05
CA VAL A 322 -20.41 5.64 16.96
C VAL A 322 -20.92 5.85 18.39
N ASP A 323 -21.01 4.76 19.15
CA ASP A 323 -21.51 4.71 20.54
C ASP A 323 -22.86 5.42 20.72
N GLU A 324 -23.81 5.11 19.83
CA GLU A 324 -25.18 5.66 19.86
C GLU A 324 -25.25 7.20 19.72
N GLY A 325 -24.17 7.83 19.25
CA GLY A 325 -24.17 9.24 18.89
C GLY A 325 -25.04 9.56 17.67
N SER A 326 -25.07 10.84 17.30
CA SER A 326 -25.79 11.28 16.09
C SER A 326 -25.25 10.61 14.84
N PHE A 327 -26.15 10.27 13.91
CA PHE A 327 -25.76 9.78 12.59
C PHE A 327 -25.10 10.91 11.78
N VAL A 328 -23.96 10.59 11.17
CA VAL A 328 -23.18 11.47 10.31
C VAL A 328 -23.20 10.91 8.89
N PRO A 329 -23.60 11.70 7.87
CA PRO A 329 -23.55 11.27 6.48
C PRO A 329 -22.10 11.16 5.99
N TYR A 330 -21.83 10.17 5.15
CA TYR A 330 -20.55 9.93 4.50
C TYR A 330 -20.77 9.68 3.01
N ASN A 331 -20.17 10.51 2.16
CA ASN A 331 -20.16 10.33 0.72
C ASN A 331 -18.84 9.68 0.28
N PRO A 332 -18.81 8.38 -0.02
CA PRO A 332 -17.60 7.72 -0.50
C PRO A 332 -17.39 7.84 -2.02
N PHE A 333 -18.32 8.51 -2.74
CA PHE A 333 -18.27 8.64 -4.19
C PHE A 333 -17.21 9.66 -4.60
N ASP A 334 -16.28 9.24 -5.47
CA ASP A 334 -15.17 10.07 -5.93
C ASP A 334 -15.03 10.07 -7.46
N ALA A 335 -13.96 10.69 -7.97
CA ALA A 335 -13.74 10.85 -9.41
C ALA A 335 -13.59 9.53 -10.18
N TRP A 336 -13.24 8.43 -9.51
CA TRP A 336 -13.05 7.11 -10.13
C TRP A 336 -14.36 6.32 -10.22
N CYS A 337 -15.29 6.58 -9.30
CA CYS A 337 -16.54 5.84 -9.19
C CYS A 337 -17.33 5.74 -10.50
N PRO A 338 -17.45 6.78 -11.36
CA PRO A 338 -18.20 6.66 -12.62
C PRO A 338 -17.70 5.58 -13.59
N GLY A 339 -16.41 5.21 -13.52
CA GLY A 339 -15.78 4.29 -14.48
C GLY A 339 -15.56 2.88 -13.97
N VAL A 340 -15.36 2.70 -12.65
CA VAL A 340 -14.88 1.43 -12.10
C VAL A 340 -15.23 1.28 -10.62
N TYR A 341 -15.46 0.04 -10.19
CA TYR A 341 -15.49 -0.32 -8.79
C TYR A 341 -14.07 -0.44 -8.23
N ARG A 342 -13.82 0.10 -7.03
CA ARG A 342 -12.53 0.00 -6.35
C ARG A 342 -12.70 -0.10 -4.83
N PRO A 343 -11.72 -0.68 -4.12
CA PRO A 343 -11.72 -0.66 -2.66
C PRO A 343 -11.47 0.76 -2.15
N VAL A 344 -12.35 1.26 -1.28
CA VAL A 344 -12.26 2.62 -0.70
C VAL A 344 -12.36 2.55 0.81
N LEU A 345 -11.43 3.21 1.50
CA LEU A 345 -11.51 3.39 2.94
C LEU A 345 -12.54 4.46 3.30
N ALA A 346 -13.44 4.12 4.22
CA ALA A 346 -14.23 5.07 4.97
C ALA A 346 -13.79 5.02 6.44
N LEU A 347 -13.03 6.02 6.88
CA LEU A 347 -12.51 6.09 8.25
C LEU A 347 -13.40 7.00 9.09
N PHE A 348 -13.81 6.50 10.25
CA PHE A 348 -14.60 7.26 11.22
C PHE A 348 -13.68 8.02 12.18
N PRO A 349 -14.22 8.97 12.97
CA PRO A 349 -13.43 9.85 13.83
C PRO A 349 -12.45 9.10 14.74
N PHE A 350 -11.25 9.66 14.87
CA PHE A 350 -10.21 9.17 15.76
C PHE A 350 -10.47 9.56 17.21
N ARG A 351 -10.04 8.72 18.14
CA ARG A 351 -10.10 8.89 19.60
C ARG A 351 -8.70 8.84 20.19
N GLU A 352 -8.44 9.71 21.16
CA GLU A 352 -7.16 9.72 21.90
C GLU A 352 -6.94 8.45 22.71
N GLU A 353 -8.01 7.92 23.29
CA GLU A 353 -7.98 6.72 24.12
C GLU A 353 -8.50 5.51 23.35
N ARG A 354 -7.85 4.37 23.58
CA ARG A 354 -8.29 3.09 23.06
C ARG A 354 -9.57 2.68 23.79
N SER A 355 -10.60 2.32 23.03
CA SER A 355 -11.88 1.86 23.54
C SER A 355 -12.50 0.81 22.62
N VAL A 356 -13.47 0.06 23.12
CA VAL A 356 -14.39 -0.69 22.26
C VAL A 356 -15.45 0.29 21.77
N MET A 357 -15.60 0.41 20.45
CA MET A 357 -16.56 1.28 19.79
C MET A 357 -17.68 0.43 19.19
N ARG A 358 -18.93 0.79 19.47
CA ARG A 358 -20.09 0.24 18.77
C ARG A 358 -20.43 1.13 17.60
N VAL A 359 -20.32 0.61 16.39
CA VAL A 359 -20.53 1.36 15.14
C VAL A 359 -21.77 0.85 14.43
N THR A 360 -22.73 1.74 14.21
CA THR A 360 -23.94 1.47 13.44
C THR A 360 -23.86 2.21 12.11
N VAL A 361 -24.03 1.50 11.01
CA VAL A 361 -24.00 2.03 9.64
C VAL A 361 -25.34 1.76 9.01
N ARG A 362 -25.91 2.73 8.30
CA ARG A 362 -27.11 2.54 7.50
C ARG A 362 -27.00 3.23 6.16
N ASN A 363 -27.55 2.63 5.12
CA ASN A 363 -27.65 3.22 3.79
C ASN A 363 -28.60 4.42 3.85
N ALA A 364 -28.19 5.55 3.27
CA ALA A 364 -29.04 6.72 3.16
C ALA A 364 -29.86 6.67 1.87
N ASP A 365 -30.87 7.53 1.77
CA ASP A 365 -31.63 7.71 0.52
C ASP A 365 -30.91 8.66 -0.48
N GLY A 366 -29.78 9.25 -0.05
CA GLY A 366 -29.00 10.21 -0.83
C GLY A 366 -27.87 9.58 -1.64
N LYS A 367 -27.42 10.30 -2.68
CA LYS A 367 -26.25 9.98 -3.49
C LYS A 367 -25.57 11.24 -4.02
N ASP A 368 -24.34 11.08 -4.49
CA ASP A 368 -23.68 12.07 -5.35
C ASP A 368 -24.50 12.29 -6.64
N GLU A 369 -24.49 13.51 -7.18
CA GLU A 369 -25.22 13.84 -8.40
C GLU A 369 -24.78 12.99 -9.61
N ARG A 370 -23.50 12.58 -9.62
CA ARG A 370 -22.90 11.75 -10.68
C ARG A 370 -23.19 10.26 -10.52
N SER A 371 -23.59 9.83 -9.32
CA SER A 371 -23.90 8.43 -9.06
C SER A 371 -25.19 8.02 -9.78
N ILE A 372 -25.25 6.80 -10.30
CA ILE A 372 -26.44 6.25 -10.97
C ILE A 372 -27.34 5.44 -10.01
N GLY A 373 -26.97 5.33 -8.73
CA GLY A 373 -27.71 4.54 -7.74
C GLY A 373 -27.39 4.91 -6.29
N ASN A 374 -27.96 4.14 -5.36
CA ASN A 374 -27.79 4.31 -3.90
C ASN A 374 -27.17 3.05 -3.26
N GLY A 375 -26.31 2.34 -4.00
CA GLY A 375 -25.72 1.08 -3.57
C GLY A 375 -24.70 1.27 -2.46
N LEU A 376 -24.77 0.43 -1.43
CA LEU A 376 -23.77 0.30 -0.37
C LEU A 376 -23.17 -1.11 -0.40
N ARG A 377 -21.87 -1.21 -0.66
CA ARG A 377 -21.10 -2.47 -0.68
C ARG A 377 -20.00 -2.44 0.37
N ILE A 378 -20.12 -3.29 1.39
CA ILE A 378 -19.17 -3.34 2.52
C ILE A 378 -18.35 -4.63 2.44
N LEU A 379 -17.06 -4.47 2.15
CA LEU A 379 -16.11 -5.56 1.92
C LEU A 379 -15.44 -6.03 3.22
N ARG A 380 -15.04 -5.09 4.08
CA ARG A 380 -14.45 -5.35 5.41
C ARG A 380 -14.90 -4.30 6.40
N LEU A 381 -14.85 -4.67 7.68
CA LEU A 381 -14.89 -3.71 8.78
C LEU A 381 -13.45 -3.32 9.12
N LEU A 382 -13.24 -2.18 9.76
CA LEU A 382 -11.90 -1.68 10.10
C LEU A 382 -11.81 -1.33 11.58
N ALA A 383 -10.61 -1.54 12.13
CA ALA A 383 -10.19 -1.01 13.42
C ALA A 383 -8.80 -0.38 13.26
N ARG A 384 -8.48 0.62 14.08
CA ARG A 384 -7.14 1.24 14.13
C ARG A 384 -6.82 1.80 15.50
#